data_AF-A0A9Q0VRG9-F1
#
_entry.id   AF-A0A9Q0VRG9-F1
#
_cell.length_a   1.000
_cell.length_b   1.000
_cell.length_c   1.000
_cell.angle_alpha   90.00
_cell.angle_beta   90.00
_cell.angle_gamma   90.00
#
_symmetry.space_group_name_H-M   'P 1'
#
loop_
_entity.id
_entity.type
_entity.pdbx_description
1 polymer ?
#
loop_
_entity_poly.entity_id
_entity_poly.type
_entity_poly.pdbx_seq_one_letter_code
_entity_poly.pdbx_strand_id
1 'polypeptide(L)'
;MAAMAALQSSMASLSLSSSNSSFVQRLPLPSLSLPQVKSPEKPCLIVVKLKRWERKECKENSLPVLQKMHVKVGDTVQVIAGDDKGKIGEITQIFRHNSNVVVKEINLKTKHMKSREEGEPGQIIKIEAPIHSSNVMLYSKEKNVASRVGHKFLDDGKKVRYLIKTGEIIDNAENWKKLKEESKKTEVAATTTS
;
A
#
# COMPACT_ATOMS: atom_id res chain seq x y z
N MET A 1 -7.36 -45.42 65.79
CA MET A 1 -7.23 -45.25 67.25
C MET A 1 -7.26 -43.76 67.52
N ALA A 2 -8.46 -43.21 67.75
CA ALA A 2 -8.98 -42.83 69.08
C ALA A 2 -8.19 -41.64 69.63
N ALA A 3 -8.77 -40.43 69.65
CA ALA A 3 -9.51 -39.85 70.79
C ALA A 3 -9.70 -38.35 70.45
N MET A 4 -10.64 -37.54 70.92
CA MET A 4 -11.75 -37.52 71.88
C MET A 4 -12.45 -36.18 71.57
N ALA A 5 -13.75 -36.12 71.30
CA ALA A 5 -14.85 -35.98 72.25
C ALA A 5 -14.68 -34.83 73.27
N ALA A 6 -15.53 -33.80 73.14
CA ALA A 6 -16.27 -33.10 74.22
C ALA A 6 -16.87 -31.79 73.65
N LEU A 7 -18.19 -31.61 73.60
CA LEU A 7 -19.05 -31.14 74.70
C LEU A 7 -18.69 -29.68 75.05
N GLN A 8 -19.57 -28.67 75.08
CA GLN A 8 -21.00 -28.66 75.39
C GLN A 8 -21.56 -27.26 75.08
N SER A 9 -22.85 -27.23 74.76
CA SER A 9 -23.87 -26.32 75.30
C SER A 9 -23.61 -24.80 75.37
N SER A 10 -24.55 -24.03 74.81
CA SER A 10 -25.67 -23.46 75.60
C SER A 10 -26.05 -22.01 75.25
N MET A 11 -27.37 -21.82 75.28
CA MET A 11 -28.14 -20.62 75.64
C MET A 11 -28.20 -19.42 74.69
N ALA A 12 -29.45 -19.19 74.28
CA ALA A 12 -29.99 -17.95 73.75
C ALA A 12 -29.94 -16.79 74.75
N SER A 13 -29.82 -15.56 74.26
CA SER A 13 -30.48 -14.41 74.86
C SER A 13 -30.72 -13.29 73.83
N LEU A 14 -31.90 -12.68 73.98
CA LEU A 14 -32.46 -11.60 73.18
C LEU A 14 -31.80 -10.25 73.52
N SER A 15 -31.68 -9.34 72.54
CA SER A 15 -31.83 -7.90 72.80
C SER A 15 -32.15 -7.11 71.53
N LEU A 16 -33.08 -6.16 71.69
CA LEU A 16 -33.55 -5.21 70.69
C LEU A 16 -32.55 -4.04 70.53
N SER A 17 -32.42 -3.51 69.31
CA SER A 17 -32.37 -2.06 68.95
C SER A 17 -31.85 -1.91 67.51
N SER A 18 -32.67 -1.43 66.58
CA SER A 18 -32.75 -0.04 66.10
C SER A 18 -31.82 0.28 64.91
N SER A 19 -32.44 0.91 63.90
CA SER A 19 -31.89 1.82 62.88
C SER A 19 -31.06 1.29 61.69
N ASN A 20 -31.74 1.24 60.53
CA ASN A 20 -31.35 1.75 59.22
C ASN A 20 -29.85 1.91 58.88
N SER A 21 -29.35 1.17 57.89
CA SER A 21 -28.81 1.80 56.67
C SER A 21 -28.70 0.78 55.53
N SER A 22 -29.04 1.26 54.34
CA SER A 22 -28.94 0.60 53.05
C SER A 22 -27.51 0.14 52.73
N PHE A 23 -27.31 -1.16 52.50
CA PHE A 23 -26.10 -1.66 51.84
C PHE A 23 -26.50 -2.42 50.57
N VAL A 24 -26.45 -1.68 49.48
CA VAL A 24 -26.69 -2.12 48.10
C VAL A 24 -25.73 -3.28 47.77
N GLN A 25 -26.31 -4.39 47.32
CA GLN A 25 -25.57 -5.52 46.76
C GLN A 25 -24.86 -5.06 45.47
N ARG A 26 -23.52 -5.14 45.44
CA ARG A 26 -22.75 -4.97 44.21
C ARG A 26 -22.91 -6.23 43.35
N LEU A 27 -23.53 -6.08 42.18
CA LEU A 27 -23.44 -7.04 41.09
C LEU A 27 -22.02 -7.06 40.50
N PRO A 28 -21.50 -8.21 40.05
CA PRO A 28 -20.22 -8.25 39.36
C PRO A 28 -20.36 -7.68 37.94
N LEU A 29 -19.49 -6.74 37.58
CA LEU A 29 -19.37 -6.19 36.24
C LEU A 29 -18.88 -7.29 35.26
N PRO A 30 -19.44 -7.38 34.04
CA PRO A 30 -18.93 -8.29 33.03
C PRO A 30 -17.57 -7.80 32.52
N SER A 31 -16.60 -8.70 32.42
CA SER A 31 -15.32 -8.45 31.76
C SER A 31 -15.57 -8.16 30.28
N LEU A 32 -15.57 -6.89 29.91
CA LEU A 32 -15.49 -6.47 28.52
C LEU A 32 -14.09 -6.80 28.01
N SER A 33 -13.97 -7.87 27.23
CA SER A 33 -12.80 -8.07 26.37
C SER A 33 -12.74 -6.91 25.38
N LEU A 34 -11.65 -6.14 25.41
CA LEU A 34 -11.39 -5.16 24.36
C LEU A 34 -11.32 -5.90 23.02
N PRO A 35 -12.06 -5.49 21.99
CA PRO A 35 -11.80 -5.98 20.65
C PRO A 35 -10.38 -5.54 20.27
N GLN A 36 -9.54 -6.50 19.89
CA GLN A 36 -8.24 -6.20 19.29
C GLN A 36 -8.48 -5.30 18.07
N VAL A 37 -8.05 -4.04 18.19
CA VAL A 37 -7.99 -3.10 17.07
C VAL A 37 -6.90 -3.61 16.15
N LYS A 38 -7.29 -4.36 15.10
CA LYS A 38 -6.42 -4.60 13.95
C LYS A 38 -6.08 -3.23 13.37
N SER A 39 -4.88 -2.76 13.68
CA SER A 39 -4.37 -1.52 13.13
C SER A 39 -4.25 -1.69 11.61
N PRO A 40 -4.70 -0.72 10.80
CA PRO A 40 -4.54 -0.83 9.36
C PRO A 40 -3.05 -0.85 9.06
N GLU A 41 -2.59 -1.92 8.41
CA GLU A 41 -1.25 -2.04 7.85
C GLU A 41 -1.04 -0.92 6.82
N LYS A 42 -0.64 0.25 7.29
CA LYS A 42 -0.17 1.31 6.41
C LYS A 42 1.18 0.82 5.92
N PRO A 43 1.43 0.51 4.64
CA PRO A 43 2.79 0.24 4.19
C PRO A 43 3.68 1.43 4.58
N CYS A 44 4.90 1.17 5.05
CA CYS A 44 5.87 2.18 5.47
C CYS A 44 6.26 3.04 4.26
N LEU A 45 5.42 4.01 3.89
CA LEU A 45 5.78 5.01 2.91
C LEU A 45 6.95 5.80 3.48
N ILE A 46 7.97 5.99 2.65
CA ILE A 46 9.10 6.85 2.99
C ILE A 46 8.52 8.26 3.15
N VAL A 47 8.22 8.68 4.39
CA VAL A 47 7.87 10.07 4.65
C VAL A 47 9.19 10.82 4.78
N VAL A 48 9.90 11.01 3.65
CA VAL A 48 10.81 12.15 3.59
C VAL A 48 9.90 13.37 3.73
N LYS A 49 10.08 14.12 4.81
CA LYS A 49 9.35 15.37 4.99
C LYS A 49 9.82 16.29 3.86
N LEU A 50 9.01 16.41 2.81
CA LEU A 50 9.32 17.25 1.66
C LEU A 50 9.62 18.66 2.15
N LYS A 51 10.67 19.29 1.60
CA LYS A 51 10.93 20.70 1.85
C LYS A 51 9.69 21.51 1.46
N ARG A 52 9.43 22.61 2.17
CA ARG A 52 8.21 23.40 1.98
C ARG A 52 8.03 23.84 0.52
N TRP A 53 9.12 24.16 -0.18
CA TRP A 53 9.16 24.60 -1.58
C TRP A 53 9.15 23.46 -2.60
N GLU A 54 9.34 22.21 -2.20
CA GLU A 54 9.28 21.02 -3.08
C GLU A 54 7.89 20.37 -3.07
N ARG A 55 6.90 21.04 -2.46
CA ARG A 55 5.51 20.57 -2.46
C ARG A 55 4.91 20.71 -3.86
N LYS A 56 3.87 19.92 -4.11
CA LYS A 56 3.13 19.96 -5.38
C LYS A 56 2.60 21.37 -5.61
N GLU A 57 2.82 21.87 -6.81
CA GLU A 57 2.17 23.08 -7.28
C GLU A 57 0.67 22.84 -7.39
N CYS A 58 -0.11 23.78 -6.88
CA CYS A 58 -1.57 23.73 -6.90
C CYS A 58 -2.14 24.86 -7.76
N LYS A 59 -3.25 24.57 -8.42
CA LYS A 59 -4.09 25.55 -9.10
C LYS A 59 -4.92 26.34 -8.07
N GLU A 60 -5.59 27.38 -8.54
CA GLU A 60 -6.51 28.20 -7.73
C GLU A 60 -7.59 27.37 -7.02
N ASN A 61 -8.12 26.35 -7.70
CA ASN A 61 -9.10 25.43 -7.13
C ASN A 61 -8.48 24.35 -6.21
N SER A 62 -7.27 24.56 -5.70
CA SER A 62 -6.47 23.67 -4.83
C SER A 62 -6.01 22.34 -5.43
N LEU A 63 -6.41 22.01 -6.67
CA LEU A 63 -5.98 20.77 -7.33
C LEU A 63 -4.51 20.85 -7.76
N PRO A 64 -3.75 19.75 -7.72
CA PRO A 64 -2.37 19.74 -8.18
C PRO A 64 -2.28 19.98 -9.68
N VAL A 65 -1.24 20.68 -10.12
CA VAL A 65 -0.88 20.77 -11.54
C VAL A 65 -0.35 19.41 -12.01
N LEU A 66 -0.95 18.87 -13.07
CA LEU A 66 -0.59 17.57 -13.63
C LEU A 66 0.07 17.76 -14.99
N GLN A 67 1.22 17.11 -15.18
CA GLN A 67 1.94 17.12 -16.44
C GLN A 67 1.39 16.05 -17.39
N LYS A 68 1.47 16.34 -18.70
CA LYS A 68 1.09 15.40 -19.77
C LYS A 68 2.29 14.52 -20.10
N MET A 69 2.11 13.21 -20.03
CA MET A 69 3.17 12.22 -20.24
C MET A 69 2.86 11.37 -21.48
N HIS A 70 3.90 10.78 -22.07
CA HIS A 70 3.79 9.98 -23.29
C HIS A 70 3.63 8.46 -23.03
N VAL A 71 3.80 8.04 -21.78
CA VAL A 71 3.74 6.63 -21.29
C VAL A 71 2.49 6.36 -20.46
N LYS A 72 2.08 5.09 -20.40
CA LYS A 72 0.98 4.55 -19.59
C LYS A 72 1.47 3.38 -18.73
N VAL A 73 0.68 3.03 -17.70
CA VAL A 73 0.94 1.85 -16.85
C VAL A 73 0.85 0.60 -17.71
N GLY A 74 1.76 -0.35 -17.51
CA GLY A 74 1.86 -1.57 -18.31
C GLY A 74 2.59 -1.42 -19.65
N ASP A 75 3.03 -0.21 -20.02
CA ASP A 75 3.90 -0.04 -21.19
C ASP A 75 5.29 -0.68 -20.90
N THR A 76 5.86 -1.35 -21.89
CA THR A 76 7.26 -1.79 -21.86
C THR A 76 8.18 -0.68 -22.36
N VAL A 77 9.19 -0.36 -21.58
CA VAL A 77 10.11 0.75 -21.85
C VAL A 77 11.56 0.36 -21.70
N GLN A 78 12.42 1.04 -22.45
CA GLN A 78 13.87 0.99 -22.30
C GLN A 78 14.39 2.31 -21.70
N VAL A 79 15.34 2.22 -20.77
CA VAL A 79 15.99 3.39 -20.18
C VAL A 79 17.04 3.96 -21.14
N ILE A 80 16.93 5.25 -21.46
CA ILE A 80 17.81 5.98 -22.39
C ILE A 80 19.04 6.53 -21.65
N ALA A 81 18.83 7.05 -20.43
CA ALA A 81 19.83 7.79 -19.66
C ALA A 81 19.71 7.51 -18.16
N GLY A 82 20.84 7.64 -17.46
CA GLY A 82 20.99 7.29 -16.04
C GLY A 82 21.81 6.01 -15.85
N ASP A 83 21.91 5.55 -14.61
CA ASP A 83 22.75 4.42 -14.21
C ASP A 83 22.27 3.10 -14.83
N ASP A 84 20.95 2.96 -14.99
CA ASP A 84 20.32 1.76 -15.56
C ASP A 84 20.11 1.84 -17.08
N LYS A 85 20.95 2.61 -17.79
CA LYS A 85 20.85 2.78 -19.24
C LYS A 85 20.85 1.44 -19.99
N GLY A 86 19.93 1.30 -20.94
CA GLY A 86 19.80 0.12 -21.81
C GLY A 86 18.93 -0.99 -21.25
N LYS A 87 18.65 -1.01 -19.94
CA LYS A 87 17.74 -1.98 -19.32
C LYS A 87 16.31 -1.74 -19.80
N ILE A 88 15.57 -2.84 -19.91
CA ILE A 88 14.18 -2.88 -20.36
C ILE A 88 13.31 -3.33 -19.19
N GLY A 89 12.15 -2.71 -19.01
CA GLY A 89 11.22 -3.08 -17.97
C GLY A 89 9.81 -2.59 -18.23
N GLU A 90 8.87 -3.03 -17.42
CA GLU A 90 7.45 -2.64 -17.50
C GLU A 90 7.12 -1.59 -16.44
N ILE A 91 6.27 -0.62 -16.79
CA ILE A 91 5.87 0.44 -15.86
C ILE A 91 4.83 -0.07 -14.86
N THR A 92 5.16 -0.02 -13.58
CA THR A 92 4.25 -0.38 -12.47
C THR A 92 3.39 0.81 -12.05
N GLN A 93 4.00 1.98 -11.84
CA GLN A 93 3.32 3.18 -11.31
C GLN A 93 3.78 4.45 -11.99
N ILE A 94 2.91 5.47 -12.03
CA ILE A 94 3.18 6.77 -12.67
C ILE A 94 2.80 7.91 -11.73
N PHE A 95 3.73 8.85 -11.55
CA PHE A 95 3.56 10.07 -10.77
C PHE A 95 3.50 11.31 -11.68
N ARG A 96 2.29 11.68 -12.09
CA ARG A 96 2.04 12.77 -13.07
C ARG A 96 2.38 14.19 -12.60
N HIS A 97 2.51 14.41 -11.30
CA HIS A 97 2.85 15.73 -10.74
C HIS A 97 4.35 16.05 -10.92
N ASN A 98 5.20 15.03 -10.85
CA ASN A 98 6.66 15.16 -11.01
C ASN A 98 7.16 14.58 -12.34
N SER A 99 6.26 14.10 -13.21
CA SER A 99 6.60 13.35 -14.44
C SER A 99 7.53 12.15 -14.22
N ASN A 100 7.36 11.46 -13.11
CA ASN A 100 8.16 10.29 -12.76
C ASN A 100 7.40 8.98 -13.00
N VAL A 101 8.13 7.89 -13.26
CA VAL A 101 7.63 6.53 -13.47
C VAL A 101 8.42 5.55 -12.62
N VAL A 102 7.74 4.50 -12.15
CA VAL A 102 8.38 3.36 -11.47
C VAL A 102 8.35 2.18 -12.43
N VAL A 103 9.53 1.62 -12.71
CA VAL A 103 9.71 0.52 -13.66
C VAL A 103 10.20 -0.70 -12.89
N LYS A 104 9.63 -1.87 -13.20
CA LYS A 104 9.96 -3.13 -12.51
C LYS A 104 11.45 -3.42 -12.60
N GLU A 105 12.06 -3.81 -11.48
CA GLU A 105 13.47 -4.22 -11.35
C GLU A 105 14.54 -3.18 -11.76
N ILE A 106 14.14 -1.92 -11.96
CA ILE A 106 15.03 -0.82 -12.34
C ILE A 106 15.13 0.20 -11.19
N ASN A 107 16.30 0.82 -11.02
CA ASN A 107 16.58 1.83 -9.99
C ASN A 107 16.29 1.31 -8.58
N LEU A 108 16.81 0.12 -8.29
CA LEU A 108 16.64 -0.55 -7.00
C LEU A 108 17.44 0.18 -5.92
N LYS A 109 16.77 0.50 -4.82
CA LYS A 109 17.38 1.10 -3.63
C LYS A 109 17.19 0.19 -2.43
N THR A 110 18.28 -0.03 -1.70
CA THR A 110 18.26 -0.77 -0.45
C THR A 110 17.65 0.10 0.66
N LYS A 111 16.54 -0.36 1.23
CA LYS A 111 15.85 0.29 2.34
C LYS A 111 15.90 -0.61 3.57
N HIS A 112 16.45 -0.07 4.64
CA HIS A 112 16.38 -0.68 5.96
C HIS A 112 14.99 -0.40 6.56
N MET A 113 14.19 -1.44 6.76
CA MET A 113 12.90 -1.35 7.41
C MET A 113 13.02 -1.78 8.86
N LYS A 114 12.70 -0.84 9.76
CA LYS A 114 12.57 -1.12 11.19
C LYS A 114 11.36 -2.01 11.42
N SER A 115 11.48 -2.92 12.37
CA SER A 115 10.37 -3.74 12.84
C SER A 115 9.26 -2.84 13.39
N ARG A 116 8.01 -3.29 13.22
CA ARG A 116 6.81 -2.59 13.66
C ARG A 116 6.19 -3.22 14.90
N GLU A 117 6.36 -4.52 15.05
CA GLU A 117 5.77 -5.33 16.12
C GLU A 117 6.85 -6.01 16.96
N GLU A 118 6.55 -6.21 18.23
CA GLU A 118 7.46 -6.87 19.15
C GLU A 118 7.57 -8.35 18.77
N GLY A 119 8.77 -8.78 18.34
CA GLY A 119 9.07 -10.16 17.94
C GLY A 119 9.51 -10.33 16.50
N GLU A 120 9.29 -9.35 15.61
CA GLU A 120 9.78 -9.41 14.24
C GLU A 120 11.18 -8.77 14.09
N PRO A 121 12.14 -9.42 13.42
CA PRO A 121 13.42 -8.79 13.11
C PRO A 121 13.26 -7.71 12.03
N GLY A 122 14.11 -6.68 12.09
CA GLY A 122 14.18 -5.68 11.00
C GLY A 122 14.64 -6.31 9.68
N GLN A 123 14.16 -5.78 8.55
CA GLN A 123 14.44 -6.33 7.22
C GLN A 123 15.19 -5.34 6.33
N ILE A 124 16.08 -5.86 5.49
CA ILE A 124 16.71 -5.11 4.39
C ILE A 124 15.94 -5.43 3.11
N ILE A 125 15.16 -4.47 2.61
CA ILE A 125 14.30 -4.64 1.43
C ILE A 125 14.87 -3.84 0.27
N LYS A 126 14.89 -4.42 -0.93
CA LYS A 126 15.18 -3.68 -2.17
C LYS A 126 13.87 -3.16 -2.74
N ILE A 127 13.75 -1.85 -2.88
CA ILE A 127 12.56 -1.20 -3.43
C ILE A 127 12.90 -0.50 -4.75
N GLU A 128 11.94 -0.48 -5.66
CA GLU A 128 12.04 0.25 -6.92
C GLU A 128 11.85 1.75 -6.66
N ALA A 129 12.77 2.57 -7.19
CA ALA A 129 12.69 4.01 -7.07
C ALA A 129 12.26 4.67 -8.39
N PRO A 130 11.55 5.81 -8.33
CA PRO A 130 11.07 6.49 -9.53
C PRO A 130 12.22 7.03 -10.40
N ILE A 131 12.03 6.96 -11.71
CA ILE A 131 12.85 7.57 -12.77
C ILE A 131 12.04 8.63 -13.48
N HIS A 132 12.68 9.69 -13.98
CA HIS A 132 12.00 10.72 -14.77
C HIS A 132 11.58 10.18 -16.14
N SER A 133 10.36 10.51 -16.57
CA SER A 133 9.76 9.96 -17.79
C SER A 133 10.48 10.34 -19.09
N SER A 134 11.28 11.40 -19.12
CA SER A 134 12.12 11.72 -20.28
C SER A 134 13.23 10.71 -20.52
N ASN A 135 13.63 9.98 -19.49
CA ASN A 135 14.75 9.04 -19.53
C ASN A 135 14.31 7.64 -19.98
N VAL A 136 13.06 7.46 -20.38
CA VAL A 136 12.53 6.20 -20.88
C VAL A 136 11.97 6.36 -22.29
N MET A 137 12.10 5.31 -23.09
CA MET A 137 11.54 5.21 -24.44
C MET A 137 10.67 3.96 -24.54
N LEU A 138 9.59 4.01 -25.32
CA LEU A 138 8.78 2.83 -25.58
C LEU A 138 9.58 1.79 -26.36
N TYR A 139 9.46 0.54 -25.95
CA TYR A 139 10.22 -0.58 -26.49
C TYR A 139 9.28 -1.60 -27.13
N SER A 140 9.60 -2.00 -28.37
CA SER A 140 8.94 -3.11 -29.04
C SER A 140 9.62 -4.43 -28.66
N LYS A 141 8.86 -5.35 -28.07
CA LYS A 141 9.33 -6.73 -27.82
C LYS A 141 9.48 -7.54 -29.11
N GLU A 142 8.75 -7.18 -30.17
CA GLU A 142 8.76 -7.91 -31.44
C GLU A 142 10.02 -7.63 -32.24
N LYS A 143 10.39 -6.35 -32.39
CA LYS A 143 11.53 -5.94 -33.20
C LYS A 143 12.77 -5.60 -32.39
N ASN A 144 12.68 -5.65 -31.06
CA ASN A 144 13.75 -5.30 -30.12
C ASN A 144 14.33 -3.88 -30.33
N VAL A 145 13.47 -2.94 -30.71
CA VAL A 145 13.86 -1.55 -30.99
C VAL A 145 13.09 -0.59 -30.10
N ALA A 146 13.81 0.32 -29.46
CA ALA A 146 13.23 1.48 -28.81
C ALA A 146 12.93 2.61 -29.83
N SER A 147 11.73 3.18 -29.74
CA SER A 147 11.26 4.22 -30.66
C SER A 147 10.47 5.31 -29.95
N ARG A 148 10.50 6.51 -30.54
CA ARG A 148 9.57 7.60 -30.22
C ARG A 148 8.14 7.20 -30.60
N VAL A 149 7.17 7.85 -29.94
CA VAL A 149 5.75 7.62 -30.12
C VAL A 149 5.12 8.62 -31.09
N GLY A 150 4.27 8.12 -31.99
CA GLY A 150 3.38 8.90 -32.84
C GLY A 150 1.91 8.61 -32.50
N HIS A 151 1.00 9.38 -33.10
CA HIS A 151 -0.44 9.17 -32.97
C HIS A 151 -1.09 8.99 -34.32
N LYS A 152 -1.98 8.00 -34.45
CA LYS A 152 -2.75 7.73 -35.68
C LYS A 152 -4.22 7.48 -35.31
N PHE A 153 -5.13 7.75 -36.25
CA PHE A 153 -6.52 7.33 -36.16
C PHE A 153 -6.70 5.98 -36.85
N LEU A 154 -7.40 5.07 -36.19
CA LEU A 154 -7.88 3.82 -36.80
C LEU A 154 -9.16 4.08 -37.60
N ASP A 155 -9.54 3.11 -38.43
CA ASP A 155 -10.78 3.16 -39.22
C ASP A 155 -12.03 3.24 -38.33
N ASP A 156 -11.94 2.69 -37.11
CA ASP A 156 -12.94 2.84 -36.02
C ASP A 156 -13.13 4.30 -35.53
N GLY A 157 -12.31 5.25 -35.97
CA GLY A 157 -12.25 6.62 -35.44
C GLY A 157 -11.48 6.77 -34.12
N LYS A 158 -10.92 5.68 -33.57
CA LYS A 158 -10.15 5.71 -32.31
C LYS A 158 -8.72 6.23 -32.54
N LYS A 159 -8.27 7.14 -31.68
CA LYS A 159 -6.88 7.64 -31.68
C LYS A 159 -5.98 6.72 -30.86
N VAL A 160 -4.96 6.16 -31.51
CA VAL A 160 -4.00 5.22 -30.90
C VAL A 160 -2.57 5.73 -30.98
N ARG A 161 -1.73 5.27 -30.05
CA ARG A 161 -0.27 5.44 -30.09
C ARG A 161 0.37 4.36 -30.94
N TYR A 162 1.35 4.75 -31.76
CA TYR A 162 2.18 3.82 -32.53
C TYR A 162 3.67 4.18 -32.41
N LEU A 163 4.55 3.20 -32.64
CA LEU A 163 5.99 3.41 -32.68
C LEU A 163 6.42 3.90 -34.06
N ILE A 164 7.12 5.03 -34.13
CA ILE A 164 7.52 5.65 -35.41
C ILE A 164 8.46 4.74 -36.23
N LYS A 165 9.43 4.07 -35.59
CA LYS A 165 10.40 3.24 -36.31
C LYS A 165 9.81 1.94 -36.83
N THR A 166 8.87 1.34 -36.09
CA THR A 166 8.38 -0.02 -36.38
C THR A 166 6.99 -0.04 -36.99
N GLY A 167 6.21 1.03 -36.82
CA GLY A 167 4.80 1.12 -37.24
C GLY A 167 3.82 0.38 -36.30
N GLU A 168 4.31 -0.27 -35.25
CA GLU A 168 3.48 -1.08 -34.35
C GLU A 168 2.57 -0.20 -33.48
N ILE A 169 1.33 -0.67 -33.30
CA ILE A 169 0.32 -0.03 -32.45
C ILE A 169 0.48 -0.56 -31.03
N ILE A 170 0.55 0.35 -30.05
CA ILE A 170 0.81 0.02 -28.64
C ILE A 170 -0.50 -0.06 -27.85
N ASP A 171 -1.44 0.83 -28.17
CA ASP A 171 -2.68 0.94 -27.42
C ASP A 171 -3.69 -0.10 -27.91
N ASN A 172 -3.99 -1.10 -27.07
CA ASN A 172 -5.09 -2.03 -27.29
C ASN A 172 -6.32 -1.61 -26.44
N ALA A 173 -7.52 -1.72 -27.02
CA ALA A 173 -8.79 -1.33 -26.39
C ALA A 173 -9.09 -2.10 -25.09
N GLU A 174 -8.56 -3.31 -24.95
CA GLU A 174 -8.81 -4.17 -23.79
C GLU A 174 -7.72 -4.07 -22.72
N ASN A 175 -6.62 -3.35 -22.98
CA ASN A 175 -5.46 -3.34 -22.09
C ASN A 175 -5.81 -2.82 -20.68
N TRP A 176 -6.69 -1.83 -20.58
CA TRP A 176 -7.14 -1.29 -19.28
C TRP A 176 -7.94 -2.31 -18.45
N LYS A 177 -8.67 -3.24 -19.08
CA LYS A 177 -9.41 -4.30 -18.38
C LYS A 177 -8.42 -5.29 -17.77
N LYS A 178 -7.46 -5.74 -18.59
CA LYS A 178 -6.38 -6.66 -18.16
C LYS A 178 -5.61 -6.10 -16.97
N LEU A 179 -5.19 -4.84 -17.04
CA LEU A 179 -4.49 -4.19 -15.93
C LEU A 179 -5.31 -4.10 -14.64
N LYS A 180 -6.64 -3.90 -14.76
CA LYS A 180 -7.54 -3.84 -13.61
C LYS A 180 -7.80 -5.22 -12.99
N GLU A 181 -7.80 -6.28 -13.80
CA GLU A 181 -7.91 -7.65 -13.32
C GLU A 181 -6.61 -8.10 -12.64
N GLU A 182 -5.45 -7.75 -13.20
CA GLU A 182 -4.14 -8.00 -12.60
C GLU A 182 -3.98 -7.30 -11.26
N SER A 183 -4.40 -6.04 -11.14
CA SER A 183 -4.32 -5.31 -9.87
C SER A 183 -5.18 -5.97 -8.78
N LYS A 184 -6.42 -6.38 -9.11
CA LYS A 184 -7.30 -7.10 -8.19
C LYS A 184 -6.70 -8.45 -7.77
N LYS A 185 -6.11 -9.19 -8.70
CA LYS A 185 -5.45 -10.48 -8.40
C LYS A 185 -4.29 -10.29 -7.43
N THR A 186 -3.52 -9.21 -7.59
CA THR A 186 -2.39 -8.88 -6.72
C THR A 186 -2.87 -8.51 -5.30
N GLU A 187 -3.96 -7.76 -5.19
CA GLU A 187 -4.59 -7.42 -3.90
C GLU A 187 -5.13 -8.66 -3.16
N VAL A 188 -5.82 -9.56 -3.87
CA VAL A 188 -6.37 -10.80 -3.28
C VAL A 188 -5.26 -11.74 -2.80
N ALA A 189 -4.18 -11.89 -3.59
CA ALA A 189 -3.03 -12.69 -3.20
C ALA A 189 -2.34 -12.14 -1.94
N ALA A 190 -2.26 -10.81 -1.79
CA ALA A 190 -1.74 -10.18 -0.58
C ALA A 190 -2.61 -10.48 0.65
N THR A 191 -3.94 -10.49 0.51
CA THR A 191 -4.87 -10.78 1.62
C THR A 191 -5.05 -12.26 1.97
N THR A 192 -4.68 -13.18 1.07
CA THR A 192 -4.80 -14.65 1.31
C THR A 192 -3.53 -15.24 1.91
N THR A 193 -2.40 -14.52 1.83
CA THR A 193 -1.10 -14.94 2.38
C THR A 193 -0.90 -14.46 3.83
N SER A 194 -1.79 -13.59 4.32
CA SER A 194 -1.93 -13.13 5.71
C SER A 194 -2.99 -13.91 6.47
#